data_AF-A0A133UCN2-F1
#
_entry.id   AF-A0A133UCN2-F1
#
_cell.length_a   1.000
_cell.length_b   1.000
_cell.length_c   1.000
_cell.angle_alpha   90.00
_cell.angle_beta   90.00
_cell.angle_gamma   90.00
#
_symmetry.space_group_name_H-M   'P 1'
#
loop_
_entity.id
_entity.type
_entity.pdbx_description
1 polymer ?
#
loop_
_entity_poly.entity_id
_entity_poly.type
_entity_poly.pdbx_seq_one_letter_code
_entity_poly.pdbx_strand_id
1 'polypeptide(L)'
;MVVNRVGRSSDLSRREIEHFMGETLGSLSVLSEIPEDETVQEAEREEIPVTVYEPEALASQAIYELAGLVAGGSELPYEPYEEEEVDRTVEKLTRALTGPQS
;
A
#
# COMPACT_ATOMS: atom_id res chain seq x y z
N MET A 1 1.30 -3.57 3.47
CA MET A 1 1.62 -3.00 2.13
C MET A 1 0.46 -2.12 1.64
N VAL A 2 0.72 -1.04 0.90
CA VAL A 2 -0.34 -0.21 0.30
C VAL A 2 -0.38 -0.44 -1.20
N VAL A 3 -1.58 -0.67 -1.74
CA VAL A 3 -1.81 -0.76 -3.19
C VAL A 3 -2.47 0.54 -3.63
N ASN A 4 -1.87 1.23 -4.59
CA ASN A 4 -2.33 2.55 -5.06
C ASN A 4 -2.85 2.46 -6.49
N ARG A 5 -3.76 3.38 -6.86
CA ARG A 5 -4.40 3.49 -8.18
C ARG A 5 -5.26 2.29 -8.56
N VAL A 6 -6.00 1.75 -7.61
CA VAL A 6 -6.92 0.63 -7.84
C VAL A 6 -8.22 1.08 -8.53
N GLY A 7 -8.79 0.22 -9.38
CA GLY A 7 -9.98 0.49 -10.19
C GLY A 7 -9.71 0.65 -11.70
N ARG A 8 -8.47 0.47 -12.18
CA ARG A 8 -8.15 0.42 -13.62
C ARG A 8 -8.42 -0.99 -14.17
N SER A 9 -8.73 -1.07 -15.47
CA SER A 9 -9.10 -2.32 -16.18
C SER A 9 -8.01 -3.39 -16.25
N SER A 10 -6.84 -3.14 -15.65
CA SER A 10 -5.65 -4.00 -15.62
C SER A 10 -5.21 -4.36 -14.20
N ASP A 11 -6.03 -4.11 -13.19
CA ASP A 11 -5.63 -4.32 -11.81
C ASP A 11 -5.69 -5.78 -11.40
N LEU A 12 -4.61 -6.25 -10.80
CA LEU A 12 -4.57 -7.52 -10.10
C LEU A 12 -5.48 -7.42 -8.87
N SER A 13 -6.26 -8.46 -8.61
CA SER A 13 -7.09 -8.49 -7.40
C SER A 13 -6.21 -8.52 -6.16
N ARG A 14 -6.74 -8.02 -5.03
CA ARG A 14 -6.10 -8.10 -3.71
C ARG A 14 -5.53 -9.50 -3.42
N ARG A 15 -6.30 -10.54 -3.74
CA ARG A 15 -5.90 -11.94 -3.51
C ARG A 15 -4.73 -12.35 -4.38
N GLU A 16 -4.69 -11.93 -5.63
CA GLU A 16 -3.57 -12.22 -6.53
C GLU A 16 -2.30 -11.52 -6.06
N ILE A 17 -2.42 -10.28 -5.59
CA ILE A 17 -1.33 -9.51 -5.01
C ILE A 17 -0.82 -10.19 -3.73
N GLU A 18 -1.70 -10.50 -2.79
CA GLU A 18 -1.35 -11.17 -1.53
C GLU A 18 -0.77 -12.58 -1.77
N HIS A 19 -1.30 -13.32 -2.74
CA HIS A 19 -0.78 -14.64 -3.11
C HIS A 19 0.63 -14.57 -3.70
N PHE A 20 0.85 -13.69 -4.68
CA PHE A 20 2.16 -13.50 -5.29
C PHE A 20 3.21 -13.04 -4.27
N MET A 21 2.83 -12.09 -3.40
CA MET A 21 3.71 -11.60 -2.34
C MET A 21 3.95 -12.68 -1.28
N GLY A 22 2.91 -13.45 -0.93
CA GLY A 22 2.98 -14.61 -0.05
C GLY A 22 4.03 -15.63 -0.49
N GLU A 23 4.03 -16.00 -1.77
CA GLU A 23 5.00 -16.95 -2.34
C GLU A 23 6.42 -16.37 -2.41
N THR A 24 6.55 -15.06 -2.66
CA THR A 24 7.85 -14.42 -2.93
C THR A 24 8.55 -13.96 -1.65
N LEU A 25 7.82 -13.40 -0.70
CA LEU A 25 8.35 -12.58 0.39
C LEU A 25 7.93 -13.05 1.79
N GLY A 26 6.99 -13.99 1.90
CA GLY A 26 6.29 -14.30 3.15
C GLY A 26 4.90 -13.67 3.15
N SER A 27 4.03 -14.02 4.11
CA SER A 27 2.70 -13.40 4.19
C SER A 27 2.88 -11.91 4.38
N LEU A 28 2.51 -11.12 3.38
CA LEU A 28 2.55 -9.66 3.41
C LEU A 28 1.13 -9.20 3.10
N SER A 29 0.42 -8.72 4.11
CA SER A 29 -0.98 -8.32 3.95
C SER A 29 -1.10 -6.94 3.29
N VAL A 30 -2.12 -6.77 2.46
CA VAL A 30 -2.53 -5.45 1.98
C VAL A 30 -3.20 -4.72 3.14
N LEU A 31 -2.64 -3.56 3.50
CA LEU A 31 -3.10 -2.67 4.57
C LEU A 31 -4.23 -1.76 4.09
N SER A 32 -4.09 -1.22 2.89
CA SER A 32 -5.05 -0.31 2.29
C SER A 32 -4.91 -0.31 0.77
N GLU A 33 -6.02 0.02 0.13
CA GLU A 33 -6.23 0.15 -1.30
C GLU A 33 -6.65 1.60 -1.57
N ILE A 34 -5.81 2.36 -2.26
CA ILE A 34 -6.10 3.76 -2.61
C ILE A 34 -6.64 3.77 -4.06
N PRO A 35 -7.90 4.18 -4.27
CA PRO A 35 -8.51 4.15 -5.59
C PRO A 35 -7.83 5.13 -6.56
N GLU A 36 -7.91 4.83 -7.86
CA GLU A 36 -7.65 5.82 -8.90
C GLU A 36 -8.68 6.95 -8.77
N ASP A 37 -8.18 8.18 -8.67
CA ASP A 37 -8.99 9.36 -8.45
C ASP A 37 -8.36 10.53 -9.23
N GLU A 38 -9.13 11.11 -10.16
CA GLU A 38 -8.67 12.21 -11.01
C GLU A 38 -8.29 13.46 -10.18
N THR A 39 -8.92 13.62 -9.02
CA THR A 39 -8.69 14.71 -8.07
C THR A 39 -7.24 14.74 -7.57
N VAL A 40 -6.54 13.60 -7.57
CA VAL A 40 -5.12 13.52 -7.22
C VAL A 40 -4.27 14.27 -8.24
N GLN A 41 -4.55 14.12 -9.54
CA GLN A 41 -3.81 14.83 -10.58
C GLN A 41 -4.15 16.32 -10.61
N GLU A 42 -5.37 16.70 -10.24
CA GLU A 42 -5.76 18.10 -10.09
C GLU A 42 -5.01 18.75 -8.93
N ALA A 43 -4.99 18.11 -7.76
CA ALA A 43 -4.25 18.57 -6.59
C ALA A 43 -2.74 18.69 -6.86
N GLU A 44 -2.16 17.74 -7.61
CA GLU A 44 -0.75 17.81 -8.05
C GLU A 44 -0.46 19.06 -8.91
N ARG A 45 -1.38 19.47 -9.80
CA ARG A 45 -1.21 20.69 -10.62
C ARG A 45 -1.22 21.96 -9.76
N GLU A 46 -1.96 21.94 -8.66
CA GLU A 46 -2.02 23.03 -7.68
C GLU A 46 -0.91 22.93 -6.62
N GLU A 47 0.00 21.96 -6.75
CA GLU A 47 1.13 21.70 -5.84
C GLU A 47 0.72 21.50 -4.37
N ILE A 48 -0.48 20.97 -4.13
CA ILE A 48 -1.00 20.70 -2.78
C ILE A 48 -1.46 19.25 -2.63
N PRO A 49 -1.38 18.69 -1.41
CA PRO A 49 -1.84 17.32 -1.17
C PRO A 49 -3.34 17.18 -1.45
N VAL A 50 -3.76 16.06 -2.04
CA VAL A 50 -5.18 15.78 -2.33
C VAL A 50 -6.06 15.86 -1.07
N THR A 51 -5.52 15.47 0.10
CA THR A 51 -6.20 15.56 1.41
C THR A 51 -6.43 16.99 1.88
N VAL A 52 -5.71 17.97 1.34
CA VAL A 52 -5.93 19.40 1.61
C VAL A 52 -6.75 20.02 0.49
N TYR A 53 -6.53 19.62 -0.75
CA TYR A 53 -7.23 20.12 -1.93
C TYR A 53 -8.72 19.74 -1.92
N GLU A 54 -9.02 18.45 -1.73
CA GLU A 54 -10.37 17.91 -1.64
C GLU A 54 -10.41 16.78 -0.59
N PRO A 55 -10.72 17.13 0.67
CA PRO A 55 -10.74 16.16 1.78
C PRO A 55 -11.77 15.04 1.60
N GLU A 56 -12.84 15.27 0.84
CA GLU A 56 -13.92 14.31 0.64
C GLU A 56 -13.72 13.41 -0.59
N ALA A 57 -12.61 13.58 -1.33
CA ALA A 57 -12.25 12.70 -2.43
C ALA A 57 -12.04 11.26 -1.95
N LEU A 58 -12.28 10.28 -2.83
CA LEU A 58 -12.15 8.86 -2.50
C LEU A 58 -10.70 8.52 -2.13
N ALA A 59 -9.73 9.10 -2.84
CA ALA A 59 -8.32 8.95 -2.49
C ALA A 59 -7.99 9.57 -1.12
N SER A 60 -8.57 10.73 -0.80
CA SER A 60 -8.36 11.40 0.49
C SER A 60 -8.90 10.56 1.65
N GLN A 61 -10.11 10.03 1.52
CA GLN A 61 -10.72 9.14 2.51
C GLN A 61 -9.87 7.88 2.75
N ALA A 62 -9.43 7.21 1.68
CA ALA A 62 -8.56 6.03 1.79
C ALA A 62 -7.21 6.34 2.46
N ILE A 63 -6.64 7.53 2.21
CA ILE A 63 -5.41 7.98 2.86
C ILE A 63 -5.63 8.23 4.36
N TYR A 64 -6.77 8.81 4.76
CA TYR A 64 -7.09 9.00 6.18
C TYR A 64 -7.28 7.69 6.92
N GLU A 65 -7.96 6.71 6.32
CA GLU A 65 -8.10 5.37 6.88
C GLU A 65 -6.73 4.70 7.07
N LEU A 66 -5.87 4.78 6.05
CA LEU A 66 -4.49 4.29 6.13
C LEU A 66 -3.72 4.98 7.26
N ALA A 67 -3.84 6.30 7.40
CA ALA A 67 -3.19 7.05 8.46
C ALA A 67 -3.67 6.61 9.85
N GLY A 68 -4.97 6.31 10.00
CA GLY A 68 -5.55 5.75 11.22
C GLY A 68 -4.92 4.41 11.61
N LEU A 69 -4.74 3.52 10.63
CA LEU A 69 -4.06 2.23 10.84
C LEU A 69 -2.59 2.41 11.24
N VAL A 70 -1.84 3.26 10.53
CA VAL A 70 -0.41 3.46 10.78
C VAL A 70 -0.15 4.13 12.12
N ALA A 71 -1.01 5.06 12.54
CA ALA A 71 -0.90 5.73 13.83
C ALA A 71 -1.33 4.84 15.03
N GLY A 72 -1.78 3.60 14.77
CA GLY A 72 -2.32 2.71 15.79
C GLY A 72 -3.71 3.14 16.30
N GLY A 73 -4.38 4.05 15.59
CA GLY A 73 -5.75 4.48 15.87
C GLY A 73 -6.82 3.51 15.36
N SER A 74 -6.42 2.42 14.69
CA SER A 74 -7.30 1.38 14.15
C SER A 74 -6.63 0.02 14.24
N GLU A 75 -7.42 -1.04 14.40
CA GLU A 75 -6.91 -2.42 14.48
C GLU A 75 -6.30 -2.85 13.14
N LEU A 76 -5.14 -3.50 13.21
CA LEU A 76 -4.51 -4.08 12.03
C LEU A 76 -5.35 -5.25 11.52
N PRO A 77 -5.53 -5.39 10.19
CA PRO A 77 -6.27 -6.51 9.61
C PRO A 77 -5.50 -7.85 9.67
N TYR A 78 -4.38 -7.91 10.40
CA TYR A 78 -3.51 -9.07 10.55
C TYR A 78 -2.75 -9.03 11.88
N GLU A 79 -2.24 -10.20 12.30
CA GLU A 79 -1.34 -10.30 13.46
C GLU A 79 0.05 -9.75 13.12
N PRO A 80 0.65 -8.89 13.97
CA PRO A 80 1.99 -8.37 13.75
C PRO A 80 3.01 -9.50 13.59
N TYR A 81 3.85 -9.39 12.57
CA TYR A 81 4.94 -10.33 12.30
C TYR A 81 6.01 -10.31 13.39
N GLU A 82 6.69 -11.44 13.58
CA GLU A 82 7.90 -11.46 14.42
C GLU A 82 9.05 -10.73 13.73
N GLU A 83 9.94 -10.12 14.52
CA GLU A 83 11.04 -9.28 14.01
C GLU A 83 11.95 -10.05 13.02
N GLU A 84 12.20 -11.33 13.28
CA GLU A 84 12.94 -12.22 12.37
C GLU A 84 12.25 -12.47 11.02
N GLU A 85 10.91 -12.45 10.98
CA GLU A 85 10.14 -12.61 9.74
C GLU A 85 10.21 -11.34 8.90
N VAL A 86 10.19 -10.17 9.57
CA VAL A 86 10.36 -8.87 8.93
C VAL A 86 11.73 -8.77 8.27
N ASP A 87 12.80 -9.11 8.99
CA ASP A 87 14.17 -9.04 8.46
C ASP A 87 14.38 -9.93 7.22
N ARG A 88 13.89 -11.18 7.27
CA ARG A 88 13.92 -12.09 6.11
C ARG A 88 13.14 -11.54 4.92
N THR A 89 12.01 -10.89 5.18
CA THR A 89 11.18 -10.27 4.14
C THR A 89 11.91 -9.11 3.47
N VAL A 90 12.56 -8.25 4.26
CA VAL A 90 13.36 -7.11 3.77
C VAL A 90 14.54 -7.60 2.92
N GLU A 91 15.23 -8.65 3.33
CA GLU A 91 16.36 -9.22 2.58
C GLU A 91 15.91 -9.75 1.20
N LYS A 92 14.79 -10.49 1.15
CA LYS A 92 14.23 -10.99 -0.11
C LYS A 92 13.78 -9.86 -1.04
N LEU A 93 13.13 -8.81 -0.50
CA LEU A 93 12.74 -7.63 -1.26
C LEU A 93 13.95 -6.90 -1.84
N THR A 94 14.96 -6.68 -1.01
CA THR A 94 16.21 -6.01 -1.42
C THR A 94 16.86 -6.77 -2.57
N ARG A 95 16.92 -8.10 -2.48
CA ARG A 95 17.44 -8.96 -3.56
C ARG A 95 16.59 -8.92 -4.82
N ALA A 96 15.27 -8.92 -4.69
CA ALA A 96 14.37 -8.85 -5.84
C ALA A 96 14.47 -7.51 -6.59
N LEU A 97 14.62 -6.40 -5.86
CA LEU A 97 14.68 -5.05 -6.42
C LEU A 97 16.07 -4.67 -6.94
N THR A 98 17.14 -5.19 -6.33
CA THR A 98 18.53 -4.83 -6.71
C THR A 98 19.21 -5.88 -7.60
N GLY A 99 18.56 -7.04 -7.82
CA GLY A 99 19.15 -8.17 -8.54
C GLY A 99 20.21 -8.91 -7.70
N PRO A 100 20.76 -10.03 -8.20
CA PRO A 100 21.83 -10.73 -7.49
C PRO A 100 23.07 -9.82 -7.43
N GLN A 101 23.41 -9.33 -6.24
CA GLN A 101 24.74 -8.75 -6.02
C GLN A 101 25.77 -9.87 -6.21
N SER A 102 26.64 -9.69 -7.21
CA SER A 102 27.78 -10.57 -7.49
C SER A 102 28.87 -10.40 -6.45
#